data_AF-A0A919DD69-F1
#
_entry.id   AF-A0A919DD69-F1
#
_cell.length_a   1.000
_cell.length_b   1.000
_cell.length_c   1.000
_cell.angle_alpha   90.00
_cell.angle_beta   90.00
_cell.angle_gamma   90.00
#
_symmetry.space_group_name_H-M   'P 1'
#
loop_
_entity.id
_entity.type
_entity.pdbx_description
1 polymer ?
#
loop_
_entity_poly.entity_id
_entity_poly.type
_entity_poly.pdbx_seq_one_letter_code
_entity_poly.pdbx_strand_id
1 'polypeptide(L)'
;MQTPRPLPRTSGRVSRRAFVAGAAAGVVTAVSSPTWAAADDARARFHTVGRVGRAADGTVQYSWPGVCFEGRFRGTGVGIVLDDADNDYDVQIDGTTAATLVTPGRTVSWLDGLPDTEHRVRVVKRTESPWTAGRFGGFVAAPGGVILARPRARSRQIEFIGDSFTAGYGNVSGTRDCSSNGGVNRNSNADLTFGALTARKLDADFQINAFSGLGMVRNYNGTNTGVDFRTYYDRALLHVDGDVWQKPDSWQPRVVVIGLGINDFSTPLNPGERWTTEGALVAAYKSAYHGFLDKLRTRYGPRTFLVVAATRLWNTTAFAEATRRIVEERNLRGDDRVRHWYYDAPGLDFLGCDWHPSVNDHRIVSGLLDEFLAGLSLRW
;
A
#
# COMPACT_ATOMS: atom_id res chain seq x y z
N MET A 1 -51.06 10.96 -37.65
CA MET A 1 -51.72 10.18 -38.71
C MET A 1 -50.66 9.48 -39.55
N GLN A 2 -50.78 8.16 -39.63
CA GLN A 2 -50.35 7.25 -40.71
C GLN A 2 -48.86 7.15 -41.11
N THR A 3 -48.30 6.01 -40.71
CA THR A 3 -47.25 5.20 -41.36
C THR A 3 -47.37 5.12 -42.89
N PRO A 4 -46.27 4.75 -43.59
CA PRO A 4 -46.28 3.42 -44.21
C PRO A 4 -44.95 2.62 -44.18
N ARG A 5 -45.11 1.30 -44.02
CA ARG A 5 -44.25 0.16 -44.46
C ARG A 5 -44.29 0.03 -46.01
N PRO A 6 -43.64 -0.98 -46.67
CA PRO A 6 -42.34 -1.64 -46.50
C PRO A 6 -41.52 -1.76 -47.84
N LEU A 7 -40.34 -2.38 -47.74
CA LEU A 7 -39.35 -2.77 -48.79
C LEU A 7 -39.90 -3.64 -49.94
N PRO A 8 -39.19 -3.69 -51.09
CA PRO A 8 -39.09 -4.90 -51.91
C PRO A 8 -37.69 -5.55 -51.83
N ARG A 9 -37.70 -6.88 -51.70
CA ARG A 9 -36.56 -7.78 -51.92
C ARG A 9 -36.27 -7.89 -53.42
N THR A 10 -35.00 -7.91 -53.81
CA THR A 10 -34.57 -8.52 -55.07
C THR A 10 -33.57 -9.64 -54.80
N SER A 11 -33.86 -10.77 -55.43
CA SER A 11 -33.11 -12.00 -55.47
C SER A 11 -32.01 -11.92 -56.54
N GLY A 12 -30.80 -12.36 -56.21
CA GLY A 12 -29.71 -12.56 -57.17
C GLY A 12 -29.08 -13.94 -56.95
N ARG A 13 -29.25 -14.83 -57.93
CA ARG A 13 -28.67 -16.19 -57.95
C ARG A 13 -27.17 -16.17 -58.26
N VAL A 14 -26.43 -16.94 -57.46
CA VAL A 14 -25.31 -17.87 -57.73
C VAL A 14 -24.40 -17.63 -58.96
N SER A 15 -23.08 -17.61 -58.71
CA SER A 15 -22.12 -18.28 -59.58
C SER A 15 -20.93 -18.84 -58.77
N ARG A 16 -20.70 -20.15 -58.89
CA ARG A 16 -19.54 -20.87 -58.35
C ARG A 16 -18.33 -20.61 -59.25
N ARG A 17 -17.23 -20.11 -58.68
CA ARG A 17 -15.89 -20.33 -59.23
C ARG A 17 -14.98 -20.85 -58.12
N ALA A 18 -14.48 -22.06 -58.35
CA ALA A 18 -13.47 -22.70 -57.53
C ALA A 18 -12.13 -21.95 -57.71
N PHE A 19 -11.49 -21.60 -56.60
CA PHE A 19 -10.07 -21.33 -56.54
C PHE A 19 -9.46 -22.27 -55.52
N VAL A 20 -8.64 -23.18 -56.03
CA VAL A 20 -7.71 -24.01 -55.25
C VAL A 20 -6.53 -23.11 -54.91
N ALA A 21 -6.26 -22.89 -53.63
CA ALA A 21 -5.03 -22.28 -53.15
C ALA A 21 -4.50 -23.12 -51.98
N GLY A 22 -3.25 -23.56 -52.13
CA GLY A 22 -2.60 -24.59 -51.35
C GLY A 22 -2.44 -24.27 -49.86
N ALA A 23 -2.57 -25.31 -49.05
CA ALA A 23 -2.24 -25.27 -47.63
C ALA A 23 -0.72 -25.15 -47.46
N ALA A 24 -0.24 -23.94 -47.16
CA ALA A 24 1.04 -23.77 -46.50
C ALA A 24 0.82 -24.13 -45.01
N ALA A 25 1.29 -25.30 -44.60
CA ALA A 25 1.36 -25.67 -43.18
C ALA A 25 2.43 -24.79 -42.52
N GLY A 26 2.05 -23.58 -42.11
CA GLY A 26 2.82 -22.79 -41.18
C GLY A 26 2.86 -23.54 -39.85
N VAL A 27 4.05 -23.92 -39.40
CA VAL A 27 4.27 -24.32 -38.01
C VAL A 27 3.98 -23.07 -37.18
N VAL A 28 2.74 -22.95 -36.71
CA VAL A 28 2.43 -22.06 -35.61
C VAL A 28 3.10 -22.69 -34.41
N THR A 29 4.30 -22.23 -34.09
CA THR A 29 4.84 -22.40 -32.74
C THR A 29 3.81 -21.73 -31.84
N ALA A 30 2.97 -22.55 -31.21
CA ALA A 30 2.14 -22.09 -30.12
C ALA A 30 3.11 -21.54 -29.08
N VAL A 31 3.20 -20.22 -29.01
CA VAL A 31 3.80 -19.55 -27.86
C VAL A 31 2.89 -19.92 -26.71
N SER A 32 3.28 -20.96 -25.98
CA SER A 32 2.60 -21.39 -24.76
C SER A 32 2.45 -20.15 -23.89
N SER A 33 1.22 -19.74 -23.64
CA SER A 33 0.94 -18.69 -22.65
C SER A 33 1.68 -19.07 -21.38
N PRO A 34 2.40 -18.12 -20.73
CA PRO A 34 3.17 -18.44 -19.54
C PRO A 34 2.25 -19.17 -18.57
N THR A 35 2.61 -20.40 -18.20
CA THR A 35 1.80 -21.22 -17.31
C THR A 35 1.69 -20.51 -15.97
N TRP A 36 0.48 -20.03 -15.66
CA TRP A 36 0.05 -19.51 -14.36
C TRP A 36 -0.04 -20.61 -13.28
N ALA A 37 0.60 -21.76 -13.50
CA ALA A 37 0.64 -22.82 -12.53
C ALA A 37 1.54 -22.34 -11.38
N ALA A 38 0.92 -22.10 -10.23
CA ALA A 38 1.62 -22.09 -8.97
C ALA A 38 2.50 -23.35 -8.93
N ALA A 39 3.82 -23.17 -8.85
CA ALA A 39 4.57 -24.17 -8.13
C ALA A 39 3.93 -24.19 -6.74
N ASP A 40 3.41 -25.33 -6.28
CA ASP A 40 2.89 -25.51 -4.91
C ASP A 40 3.91 -25.09 -3.82
N ASP A 41 5.15 -24.81 -4.24
CA ASP A 41 6.31 -24.33 -3.49
C ASP A 41 6.59 -22.80 -3.62
N ALA A 42 5.76 -22.01 -4.29
CA ALA A 42 6.03 -20.58 -4.57
C ALA A 42 6.24 -19.75 -3.29
N ARG A 43 5.49 -20.03 -2.21
CA ARG A 43 5.65 -19.34 -0.90
C ARG A 43 6.95 -19.69 -0.16
N ALA A 44 7.61 -20.80 -0.51
CA ALA A 44 8.91 -21.13 0.07
C ALA A 44 10.05 -20.28 -0.54
N ARG A 45 9.75 -19.59 -1.66
CA ARG A 45 10.74 -18.96 -2.53
C ARG A 45 10.77 -17.44 -2.45
N PHE A 46 9.77 -16.81 -1.82
CA PHE A 46 9.81 -15.40 -1.50
C PHE A 46 9.32 -15.09 -0.07
N HIS A 47 9.84 -13.99 0.48
CA HIS A 47 9.39 -13.36 1.71
C HIS A 47 8.40 -12.25 1.36
N THR A 48 7.39 -12.06 2.21
CA THR A 48 6.34 -11.07 2.01
C THR A 48 6.34 -10.09 3.17
N VAL A 49 6.36 -8.81 2.84
CA VAL A 49 6.26 -7.68 3.77
C VAL A 49 4.98 -6.93 3.43
N GLY A 50 4.06 -6.79 4.39
CA GLY A 50 2.71 -6.30 4.14
C GLY A 50 1.60 -7.31 4.42
N ARG A 51 0.34 -6.86 4.36
CA ARG A 51 -0.83 -7.73 4.46
C ARG A 51 -1.21 -8.25 3.09
N VAL A 52 -1.44 -9.56 3.03
CA VAL A 52 -1.79 -10.24 1.78
C VAL A 52 -2.89 -11.27 2.01
N GLY A 53 -3.73 -11.46 1.00
CA GLY A 53 -4.67 -12.56 0.86
C GLY A 53 -4.10 -13.67 -0.03
N ARG A 54 -4.82 -14.79 -0.11
CA ARG A 54 -4.51 -15.90 -1.02
C ARG A 54 -5.62 -16.06 -2.03
N ALA A 55 -5.24 -16.20 -3.29
CA ALA A 55 -6.15 -16.61 -4.35
C ALA A 55 -6.22 -18.14 -4.45
N ALA A 56 -7.32 -18.64 -5.03
CA ALA A 56 -7.54 -20.07 -5.24
C ALA A 56 -6.51 -20.72 -6.17
N ASP A 57 -5.91 -19.95 -7.08
CA ASP A 57 -4.85 -20.38 -8.00
C ASP A 57 -3.44 -20.34 -7.38
N GLY A 58 -3.33 -20.08 -6.08
CA GLY A 58 -2.06 -20.08 -5.34
C GLY A 58 -1.28 -18.76 -5.40
N THR A 59 -1.72 -17.77 -6.20
CA THR A 59 -1.11 -16.44 -6.20
C THR A 59 -1.43 -15.64 -4.94
N VAL A 60 -0.62 -14.61 -4.69
CA VAL A 60 -0.79 -13.69 -3.56
C VAL A 60 -1.58 -12.47 -4.01
N GLN A 61 -2.59 -12.08 -3.24
CA GLN A 61 -3.39 -10.88 -3.48
C GLN A 61 -3.10 -9.80 -2.45
N TYR A 62 -3.12 -8.53 -2.84
CA TYR A 62 -2.79 -7.43 -1.95
C TYR A 62 -3.35 -6.09 -2.44
N SER A 63 -3.67 -5.21 -1.50
CA SER A 63 -4.21 -3.87 -1.80
C SER A 63 -3.50 -2.74 -1.06
N TRP A 64 -3.03 -2.99 0.17
CA TRP A 64 -2.34 -1.96 0.97
C TRP A 64 -1.08 -1.43 0.27
N PRO A 65 -0.75 -0.14 0.43
CA PRO A 65 0.46 0.44 -0.13
C PRO A 65 1.71 -0.19 0.49
N GLY A 66 2.84 -0.17 -0.25
CA GLY A 66 4.13 -0.64 0.26
C GLY A 66 4.28 -2.14 0.44
N VAL A 67 3.27 -2.94 0.05
CA VAL A 67 3.40 -4.41 0.01
C VAL A 67 4.59 -4.78 -0.88
N CYS A 68 5.43 -5.68 -0.37
CA CYS A 68 6.72 -5.98 -0.93
C CYS A 68 6.99 -7.49 -0.93
N PHE A 69 7.62 -7.95 -2.01
CA PHE A 69 8.06 -9.34 -2.21
C PHE A 69 9.58 -9.38 -2.35
N GLU A 70 10.24 -10.19 -1.55
CA GLU A 70 11.69 -10.33 -1.56
C GLU A 70 12.08 -11.77 -1.90
N GLY A 71 12.99 -11.94 -2.85
CA GLY A 71 13.45 -13.22 -3.35
C GLY A 71 14.97 -13.29 -3.45
N ARG A 72 15.47 -14.50 -3.69
CA ARG A 72 16.86 -14.75 -4.05
C ARG A 72 16.92 -15.65 -5.26
N PHE A 73 17.89 -15.44 -6.13
CA PHE A 73 18.11 -16.30 -7.28
C PHE A 73 19.61 -16.39 -7.57
N ARG A 74 20.01 -17.43 -8.30
CA ARG A 74 21.32 -17.50 -8.95
C ARG A 74 21.11 -17.58 -10.45
N GLY A 75 21.84 -16.79 -11.22
CA GLY A 75 21.72 -16.76 -12.68
C GLY A 75 21.84 -15.35 -13.25
N THR A 76 21.62 -15.22 -14.55
CA THR A 76 21.81 -13.98 -15.32
C THR A 76 20.55 -13.12 -15.46
N GLY A 77 19.43 -13.53 -14.87
CA GLY A 77 18.18 -12.78 -14.94
C GLY A 77 17.06 -13.35 -14.09
N VAL A 78 16.04 -12.51 -13.86
CA VAL A 78 14.85 -12.83 -13.07
C VAL A 78 13.59 -12.24 -13.71
N GLY A 79 12.56 -13.07 -13.82
CA GLY A 79 11.21 -12.72 -14.21
C GLY A 79 10.31 -12.52 -12.98
N ILE A 80 9.49 -11.47 -13.03
CA ILE A 80 8.55 -11.08 -11.97
C ILE A 80 7.13 -11.29 -12.50
N VAL A 81 6.41 -12.26 -11.93
CA VAL A 81 5.06 -12.63 -12.40
C VAL A 81 4.02 -11.74 -11.72
N LEU A 82 3.36 -10.88 -12.48
CA LEU A 82 2.35 -9.94 -11.99
C LEU A 82 1.05 -10.05 -12.79
N ASP A 83 -0.07 -9.77 -12.13
CA ASP A 83 -1.34 -9.40 -12.74
C ASP A 83 -1.91 -8.23 -11.95
N ASP A 84 -1.53 -7.02 -12.39
CA ASP A 84 -1.92 -5.77 -11.76
C ASP A 84 -1.87 -4.62 -12.75
N ALA A 85 -3.04 -4.17 -13.21
CA ALA A 85 -3.19 -3.05 -14.15
C ALA A 85 -3.41 -1.70 -13.46
N ASP A 86 -3.34 -1.63 -12.13
CA ASP A 86 -3.69 -0.45 -11.34
C ASP A 86 -2.48 0.16 -10.62
N ASN A 87 -1.47 -0.65 -10.31
CA ASN A 87 -0.37 -0.25 -9.45
C ASN A 87 0.98 -0.16 -10.15
N ASP A 88 1.81 0.75 -9.62
CA ASP A 88 3.22 0.82 -9.98
C ASP A 88 4.11 0.14 -8.96
N TYR A 89 5.26 -0.31 -9.44
CA TYR A 89 6.23 -1.04 -8.66
C TYR A 89 7.64 -0.53 -8.91
N ASP A 90 8.46 -0.47 -7.86
CA ASP A 90 9.91 -0.45 -8.03
C ASP A 90 10.47 -1.86 -7.86
N VAL A 91 11.40 -2.22 -8.73
CA VAL A 91 12.14 -3.48 -8.69
C VAL A 91 13.59 -3.17 -8.39
N GLN A 92 14.11 -3.79 -7.34
CA GLN A 92 15.48 -3.65 -6.89
C GLN A 92 16.23 -4.96 -7.06
N ILE A 93 17.44 -4.89 -7.61
CA ILE A 93 18.42 -5.98 -7.65
C ILE A 93 19.59 -5.58 -6.76
N ASP A 94 19.93 -6.44 -5.79
CA ASP A 94 21.02 -6.23 -4.83
C ASP A 94 20.99 -4.85 -4.13
N GLY A 95 19.78 -4.40 -3.82
CA GLY A 95 19.54 -3.12 -3.12
C GLY A 95 19.51 -1.88 -4.02
N THR A 96 19.75 -2.03 -5.32
CA THR A 96 19.68 -0.91 -6.29
C THR A 96 18.42 -1.01 -7.14
N THR A 97 17.69 0.09 -7.32
CA THR A 97 16.53 0.13 -8.21
C THR A 97 16.98 -0.12 -9.66
N ALA A 98 16.51 -1.22 -10.24
CA ALA A 98 16.82 -1.65 -11.60
C ALA A 98 15.71 -1.28 -12.60
N ALA A 99 14.45 -1.23 -12.14
CA ALA A 99 13.32 -0.86 -12.97
C ALA A 99 12.15 -0.28 -12.16
N THR A 100 11.31 0.51 -12.83
CA THR A 100 9.96 0.86 -12.36
C THR A 100 8.95 0.27 -13.35
N LEU A 101 8.06 -0.59 -12.84
CA LEU A 101 7.00 -1.21 -13.63
C LEU A 101 5.73 -0.38 -13.45
N VAL A 102 5.18 0.10 -14.57
CA VAL A 102 4.01 0.99 -14.57
C VAL A 102 2.79 0.18 -15.01
N THR A 103 1.84 -0.06 -14.11
CA THR A 103 0.59 -0.81 -14.36
C THR A 103 0.80 -2.04 -15.26
N PRO A 104 1.64 -3.01 -14.84
CA PRO A 104 2.16 -4.07 -15.70
C PRO A 104 1.08 -5.00 -16.30
N GLY A 105 -0.13 -5.02 -15.72
CA GLY A 105 -1.18 -5.95 -16.08
C GLY A 105 -0.72 -7.39 -15.87
N ARG A 106 -1.30 -8.31 -16.63
CA ARG A 106 -0.95 -9.74 -16.60
C ARG A 106 0.31 -10.01 -17.44
N THR A 107 1.46 -10.16 -16.79
CA THR A 107 2.75 -10.32 -17.47
C THR A 107 3.83 -11.01 -16.63
N VAL A 108 4.96 -11.33 -17.27
CA VAL A 108 6.24 -11.61 -16.62
C VAL A 108 7.22 -10.51 -17.02
N SER A 109 7.55 -9.62 -16.08
CA SER A 109 8.53 -8.56 -16.32
C SER A 109 9.94 -9.09 -16.08
N TRP A 110 10.79 -9.07 -17.10
CA TRP A 110 12.15 -9.63 -17.05
C TRP A 110 13.20 -8.56 -16.78
N LEU A 111 14.17 -8.90 -15.93
CA LEU A 111 15.44 -8.20 -15.77
C LEU A 111 16.56 -9.19 -16.07
N ASP A 112 17.22 -9.01 -17.22
CA ASP A 112 18.27 -9.88 -17.75
C ASP A 112 19.61 -9.14 -17.84
N GLY A 113 20.66 -9.85 -18.27
CA GLY A 113 22.00 -9.29 -18.46
C GLY A 113 22.76 -9.07 -17.15
N LEU A 114 22.35 -9.75 -16.08
CA LEU A 114 23.04 -9.74 -14.80
C LEU A 114 24.24 -10.69 -14.83
N PRO A 115 25.29 -10.44 -14.01
CA PRO A 115 26.35 -11.41 -13.80
C PRO A 115 25.80 -12.78 -13.34
N ASP A 116 26.44 -13.89 -13.70
CA ASP A 116 26.00 -15.21 -13.25
C ASP A 116 26.43 -15.48 -11.79
N THR A 117 25.72 -14.87 -10.85
CA THR A 117 26.00 -14.95 -9.40
C THR A 117 24.71 -15.08 -8.59
N GLU A 118 24.81 -15.14 -7.25
CA GLU A 118 23.63 -15.01 -6.39
C GLU A 118 23.21 -13.55 -6.28
N HIS A 119 21.91 -13.30 -6.50
CA HIS A 119 21.28 -11.99 -6.46
C HIS A 119 20.09 -11.98 -5.50
N ARG A 120 19.79 -10.80 -4.98
CA ARG A 120 18.56 -10.48 -4.25
C ARG A 120 17.66 -9.65 -5.13
N VAL A 121 16.38 -10.01 -5.17
CA VAL A 121 15.34 -9.23 -5.85
C VAL A 121 14.33 -8.74 -4.81
N ARG A 122 13.93 -7.47 -4.93
CA ARG A 122 12.86 -6.87 -4.13
C ARG A 122 11.90 -6.13 -5.04
N VAL A 123 10.62 -6.48 -4.99
CA VAL A 123 9.55 -5.82 -5.74
C VAL A 123 8.62 -5.15 -4.73
N VAL A 124 8.44 -3.84 -4.82
CA VAL A 124 7.63 -3.08 -3.88
C VAL A 124 6.55 -2.29 -4.61
N LYS A 125 5.31 -2.42 -4.14
CA LYS A 125 4.16 -1.64 -4.59
C LYS A 125 4.29 -0.18 -4.15
N ARG A 126 4.28 0.74 -5.11
CA ARG A 126 4.38 2.19 -4.89
C ARG A 126 3.03 2.82 -4.57
N THR A 127 2.00 2.42 -5.31
CA THR A 127 0.71 3.10 -5.37
C THR A 127 -0.25 2.65 -4.26
N GLU A 128 -1.18 3.51 -3.89
CA GLU A 128 -2.35 3.20 -3.08
C GLU A 128 -3.54 2.86 -4.00
N SER A 129 -4.19 1.70 -3.80
CA SER A 129 -5.25 1.21 -4.69
C SER A 129 -6.36 0.47 -3.93
N PRO A 130 -7.13 1.14 -3.05
CA PRO A 130 -8.10 0.49 -2.17
C PRO A 130 -9.25 -0.20 -2.90
N TRP A 131 -9.54 0.17 -4.15
CA TRP A 131 -10.66 -0.35 -4.96
C TRP A 131 -10.35 -1.65 -5.72
N THR A 132 -9.09 -2.13 -5.71
CA THR A 132 -8.65 -3.30 -6.49
C THR A 132 -7.51 -4.01 -5.76
N ALA A 133 -7.20 -5.24 -6.16
CA ALA A 133 -6.03 -5.95 -5.66
C ALA A 133 -5.10 -6.34 -6.79
N GLY A 134 -3.81 -6.14 -6.56
CA GLY A 134 -2.76 -6.73 -7.37
C GLY A 134 -2.59 -8.22 -7.08
N ARG A 135 -2.03 -8.94 -8.03
CA ARG A 135 -1.69 -10.36 -7.91
C ARG A 135 -0.21 -10.57 -8.21
N PHE A 136 0.46 -11.33 -7.35
CA PHE A 136 1.85 -11.72 -7.52
C PHE A 136 1.96 -13.24 -7.61
N GLY A 137 2.53 -13.72 -8.72
CA GLY A 137 2.72 -15.14 -9.01
C GLY A 137 4.06 -15.70 -8.55
N GLY A 138 5.01 -14.84 -8.13
CA GLY A 138 6.35 -15.25 -7.71
C GLY A 138 7.45 -14.78 -8.64
N PHE A 139 8.65 -15.30 -8.38
CA PHE A 139 9.84 -15.08 -9.20
C PHE A 139 10.14 -16.29 -10.07
N VAL A 140 10.68 -16.04 -11.27
CA VAL A 140 11.16 -17.07 -12.21
C VAL A 140 12.60 -16.73 -12.57
N ALA A 141 13.51 -17.70 -12.56
CA ALA A 141 14.89 -17.44 -13.00
C ALA A 141 14.99 -17.52 -14.53
N ALA A 142 15.89 -16.75 -15.13
CA ALA A 142 16.23 -16.90 -16.54
C ALA A 142 16.75 -18.32 -16.84
N PRO A 143 16.69 -18.80 -18.09
CA PRO A 143 17.19 -20.13 -18.45
C PRO A 143 18.62 -20.39 -17.93
N GLY A 144 18.83 -21.51 -17.25
CA GLY A 144 20.10 -21.86 -16.60
C GLY A 144 20.25 -21.34 -15.15
N GLY A 145 19.36 -20.46 -14.71
CA GLY A 145 19.30 -19.98 -13.33
C GLY A 145 18.37 -20.79 -12.43
N VAL A 146 18.33 -20.41 -11.15
CA VAL A 146 17.48 -21.03 -10.13
C VAL A 146 16.98 -20.02 -9.10
N ILE A 147 15.71 -20.13 -8.72
CA ILE A 147 15.17 -19.42 -7.56
C ILE A 147 15.58 -20.14 -6.28
N LEU A 148 16.22 -19.41 -5.37
CA LEU A 148 16.75 -19.93 -4.11
C LEU A 148 15.69 -19.85 -3.00
N ALA A 149 16.01 -20.43 -1.84
CA ALA A 149 15.17 -20.31 -0.66
C ALA A 149 14.96 -18.84 -0.28
N ARG A 150 13.73 -18.50 0.12
CA ARG A 150 13.35 -17.12 0.47
C ARG A 150 14.33 -16.48 1.48
N PRO A 151 14.49 -15.15 1.43
CA PRO A 151 15.18 -14.41 2.49
C PRO A 151 14.57 -14.71 3.87
N ARG A 152 15.41 -14.66 4.91
CA ARG A 152 14.92 -14.73 6.29
C ARG A 152 14.13 -13.46 6.61
N ALA A 153 12.98 -13.62 7.26
CA ALA A 153 12.23 -12.50 7.81
C ALA A 153 13.07 -11.71 8.81
N ARG A 154 12.88 -10.40 8.85
CA ARG A 154 13.59 -9.54 9.79
C ARG A 154 13.10 -9.81 11.20
N SER A 155 13.99 -9.66 12.18
CA SER A 155 13.63 -9.86 13.60
C SER A 155 12.81 -8.71 14.17
N ARG A 156 12.95 -7.52 13.56
CA ARG A 156 12.26 -6.29 13.95
C ARG A 156 11.03 -6.10 13.09
N GLN A 157 9.95 -5.62 13.70
CA GLN A 157 8.67 -5.42 13.02
C GLN A 157 8.00 -4.13 13.49
N ILE A 158 7.53 -3.32 12.55
CA ILE A 158 6.85 -2.05 12.80
C ILE A 158 5.57 -1.99 11.95
N GLU A 159 4.44 -1.62 12.55
CA GLU A 159 3.23 -1.29 11.79
C GLU A 159 3.04 0.23 11.74
N PHE A 160 2.73 0.75 10.56
CA PHE A 160 2.33 2.13 10.35
C PHE A 160 0.86 2.16 9.96
N ILE A 161 0.09 2.92 10.71
CA ILE A 161 -1.35 3.09 10.54
C ILE A 161 -1.60 4.57 10.29
N GLY A 162 -2.27 4.93 9.19
CA GLY A 162 -2.52 6.34 8.94
C GLY A 162 -3.31 6.66 7.69
N ASP A 163 -3.20 7.92 7.31
CA ASP A 163 -3.86 8.49 6.14
C ASP A 163 -2.85 8.69 4.98
N SER A 164 -3.10 9.69 4.15
CA SER A 164 -2.32 10.04 2.96
C SER A 164 -0.85 10.33 3.28
N PHE A 165 -0.55 10.86 4.47
CA PHE A 165 0.83 11.12 4.90
C PHE A 165 1.58 9.82 5.14
N THR A 166 0.88 8.79 5.60
CA THR A 166 1.48 7.46 5.82
C THR A 166 1.51 6.65 4.52
N ALA A 167 0.54 6.84 3.63
CA ALA A 167 0.47 6.18 2.32
C ALA A 167 1.51 6.70 1.30
N GLY A 168 1.99 7.93 1.47
CA GLY A 168 2.92 8.57 0.52
C GLY A 168 2.21 9.24 -0.65
N TYR A 169 1.03 9.81 -0.39
CA TYR A 169 0.22 10.51 -1.39
C TYR A 169 1.04 11.61 -2.08
N GLY A 170 1.26 11.44 -3.39
CA GLY A 170 1.87 12.47 -4.22
C GLY A 170 3.31 12.85 -3.87
N ASN A 171 3.99 12.06 -3.04
CA ASN A 171 5.24 12.46 -2.41
C ASN A 171 6.42 12.61 -3.38
N VAL A 172 6.41 11.94 -4.53
CA VAL A 172 7.47 12.05 -5.56
C VAL A 172 7.17 13.13 -6.61
N SER A 173 6.04 13.84 -6.50
CA SER A 173 5.75 14.95 -7.41
C SER A 173 6.74 16.10 -7.23
N GLY A 174 7.14 16.72 -8.33
CA GLY A 174 7.86 18.00 -8.33
C GLY A 174 6.95 19.23 -8.24
N THR A 175 5.63 19.04 -8.14
CA THR A 175 4.60 20.08 -8.14
C THR A 175 3.42 19.68 -7.26
N ARG A 176 2.75 20.67 -6.65
CA ARG A 176 1.52 20.44 -5.87
C ARG A 176 0.31 20.12 -6.74
N ASP A 177 0.24 20.66 -7.95
CA ASP A 177 -0.77 20.26 -8.93
C ASP A 177 -0.24 19.08 -9.75
N CYS A 178 -0.86 17.92 -9.55
CA CYS A 178 -0.49 16.68 -10.19
C CYS A 178 -1.43 16.28 -11.34
N SER A 179 -2.44 17.08 -11.65
CA SER A 179 -3.41 16.78 -12.72
C SER A 179 -2.74 16.63 -14.08
N SER A 180 -1.67 17.40 -14.32
CA SER A 180 -0.93 17.46 -15.59
C SER A 180 0.24 16.47 -15.70
N ASN A 181 0.63 15.78 -14.61
CA ASN A 181 1.81 14.90 -14.58
C ASN A 181 1.46 13.44 -14.22
N GLY A 182 0.29 12.97 -14.66
CA GLY A 182 -0.16 11.59 -14.45
C GLY A 182 -0.99 11.37 -13.18
N GLY A 183 -1.33 12.43 -12.46
CA GLY A 183 -2.17 12.36 -11.28
C GLY A 183 -1.43 11.82 -10.05
N VAL A 184 -2.15 11.75 -8.94
CA VAL A 184 -1.62 11.35 -7.63
C VAL A 184 -1.04 9.95 -7.65
N ASN A 185 -1.69 8.99 -8.32
CA ASN A 185 -1.28 7.59 -8.31
C ASN A 185 0.12 7.37 -8.90
N ARG A 186 0.47 8.08 -9.99
CA ARG A 186 1.82 8.03 -10.59
C ARG A 186 2.86 8.73 -9.72
N ASN A 187 2.42 9.74 -8.98
CA ASN A 187 3.27 10.55 -8.13
C ASN A 187 3.33 10.07 -6.67
N SER A 188 2.79 8.89 -6.36
CA SER A 188 2.83 8.31 -5.01
C SER A 188 3.83 7.16 -4.95
N ASN A 189 4.69 7.17 -3.94
CA ASN A 189 5.60 6.06 -3.66
C ASN A 189 5.63 5.74 -2.16
N ALA A 190 4.91 4.69 -1.79
CA ALA A 190 4.85 4.15 -0.43
C ALA A 190 6.21 3.70 0.11
N ASP A 191 7.15 3.28 -0.75
CA ASP A 191 8.50 2.87 -0.33
C ASP A 191 9.39 4.06 0.06
N LEU A 192 9.00 5.28 -0.30
CA LEU A 192 9.70 6.52 0.05
C LEU A 192 9.00 7.30 1.16
N THR A 193 8.04 6.67 1.85
CA THR A 193 7.39 7.24 3.03
C THR A 193 8.30 7.23 4.24
N PHE A 194 8.00 8.10 5.21
CA PHE A 194 8.73 8.14 6.48
C PHE A 194 8.69 6.78 7.20
N GLY A 195 7.60 6.03 7.07
CA GLY A 195 7.45 4.71 7.67
C GLY A 195 8.37 3.68 7.04
N ALA A 196 8.36 3.56 5.70
CA ALA A 196 9.25 2.64 4.98
C ALA A 196 10.73 3.00 5.18
N LEU A 197 11.07 4.29 5.15
CA LEU A 197 12.43 4.79 5.39
C LEU A 197 12.92 4.42 6.80
N THR A 198 12.09 4.65 7.82
CA THR A 198 12.43 4.33 9.22
C THR A 198 12.59 2.82 9.41
N ALA A 199 11.68 2.01 8.86
CA ALA A 199 11.77 0.56 8.95
C ALA A 199 13.04 0.00 8.29
N ARG A 200 13.41 0.52 7.11
CA ARG A 200 14.68 0.13 6.46
C ARG A 200 15.89 0.53 7.28
N LYS A 201 15.93 1.74 7.84
CA LYS A 201 17.02 2.20 8.72
C LYS A 201 17.20 1.28 9.93
N LEU A 202 16.08 0.76 10.45
CA LEU A 202 16.05 -0.14 11.59
C LEU A 202 16.18 -1.63 11.21
N ASP A 203 16.35 -1.99 9.94
CA ASP A 203 16.29 -3.39 9.47
C ASP A 203 15.05 -4.14 10.00
N ALA A 204 13.89 -3.52 9.83
CA ALA A 204 12.60 -4.05 10.25
C ALA A 204 11.71 -4.41 9.05
N ASP A 205 10.99 -5.53 9.16
CA ASP A 205 9.82 -5.75 8.32
C ASP A 205 8.73 -4.75 8.74
N PHE A 206 7.94 -4.29 7.78
CA PHE A 206 6.93 -3.28 8.04
C PHE A 206 5.59 -3.59 7.39
N GLN A 207 4.54 -2.95 7.90
CA GLN A 207 3.25 -2.85 7.21
C GLN A 207 2.85 -1.39 7.15
N ILE A 208 2.49 -0.92 5.96
CA ILE A 208 1.86 0.40 5.76
C ILE A 208 0.37 0.16 5.55
N ASN A 209 -0.39 0.23 6.64
CA ASN A 209 -1.83 0.11 6.62
C ASN A 209 -2.40 1.53 6.62
N ALA A 210 -2.36 2.17 5.46
CA ALA A 210 -2.77 3.55 5.28
C ALA A 210 -3.82 3.70 4.18
N PHE A 211 -4.73 4.66 4.36
CA PHE A 211 -5.78 4.99 3.40
C PHE A 211 -5.99 6.51 3.33
N SER A 212 -5.57 7.12 2.23
CA SER A 212 -5.71 8.56 1.96
C SER A 212 -7.14 9.07 2.14
N GLY A 213 -7.25 10.25 2.76
CA GLY A 213 -8.52 10.93 3.00
C GLY A 213 -9.36 10.35 4.15
N LEU A 214 -9.05 9.16 4.68
CA LEU A 214 -9.79 8.61 5.82
C LEU A 214 -9.27 9.14 7.15
N GLY A 215 -10.20 9.31 8.10
CA GLY A 215 -9.89 9.70 9.48
C GLY A 215 -10.32 8.65 10.49
N MET A 216 -10.18 8.99 11.78
CA MET A 216 -10.59 8.12 12.88
C MET A 216 -12.12 8.06 13.03
N VAL A 217 -12.80 9.19 12.84
CA VAL A 217 -14.27 9.28 12.83
C VAL A 217 -14.81 10.09 11.67
N ARG A 218 -14.02 11.04 11.16
CA ARG A 218 -14.41 11.95 10.09
C ARG A 218 -13.34 11.94 9.00
N ASN A 219 -13.77 11.72 7.75
CA ASN A 219 -12.88 11.76 6.60
C ASN A 219 -12.74 13.19 6.07
N TYR A 220 -11.81 13.38 5.13
CA TYR A 220 -11.49 14.69 4.58
C TYR A 220 -12.76 15.41 4.12
N ASN A 221 -12.95 16.63 4.61
CA ASN A 221 -14.10 17.48 4.33
C ASN A 221 -15.48 16.85 4.61
N GLY A 222 -15.56 15.88 5.53
CA GLY A 222 -16.84 15.24 5.90
C GLY A 222 -17.37 14.25 4.84
N THR A 223 -16.50 13.79 3.93
CA THR A 223 -16.88 12.84 2.87
C THR A 223 -17.05 11.42 3.41
N ASN A 224 -17.68 10.54 2.60
CA ASN A 224 -17.81 9.10 2.89
C ASN A 224 -18.36 8.78 4.29
N THR A 225 -19.44 9.44 4.71
CA THR A 225 -19.97 9.43 6.10
C THR A 225 -20.38 8.06 6.66
N GLY A 226 -20.49 7.03 5.81
CA GLY A 226 -20.80 5.66 6.21
C GLY A 226 -19.60 4.81 6.62
N VAL A 227 -18.37 5.30 6.39
CA VAL A 227 -17.13 4.55 6.64
C VAL A 227 -16.05 5.47 7.20
N ASP A 228 -15.07 4.88 7.88
CA ASP A 228 -13.85 5.56 8.33
C ASP A 228 -12.67 4.59 8.28
N PHE A 229 -11.48 5.02 8.69
CA PHE A 229 -10.29 4.16 8.62
C PHE A 229 -10.49 2.82 9.37
N ARG A 230 -11.22 2.83 10.49
CA ARG A 230 -11.44 1.63 11.32
C ARG A 230 -12.29 0.59 10.60
N THR A 231 -13.13 0.99 9.63
CA THR A 231 -13.89 0.10 8.74
C THR A 231 -12.97 -0.80 7.91
N TYR A 232 -11.81 -0.27 7.51
CA TYR A 232 -10.86 -0.96 6.63
C TYR A 232 -9.70 -1.62 7.39
N TYR A 233 -9.40 -1.16 8.62
CA TYR A 233 -8.22 -1.61 9.36
C TYR A 233 -8.16 -3.13 9.58
N ASP A 234 -9.27 -3.86 9.61
CA ASP A 234 -9.21 -5.31 9.76
C ASP A 234 -8.98 -6.05 8.44
N ARG A 235 -9.04 -5.40 7.29
CA ARG A 235 -8.96 -6.06 5.98
C ARG A 235 -7.51 -6.39 5.60
N ALA A 236 -7.36 -7.50 4.89
CA ALA A 236 -6.19 -7.82 4.07
C ALA A 236 -6.36 -7.23 2.67
N LEU A 237 -7.58 -7.33 2.12
CA LEU A 237 -7.98 -6.83 0.82
C LEU A 237 -9.05 -5.75 0.98
N LEU A 238 -8.67 -4.51 0.72
CA LEU A 238 -9.49 -3.32 1.00
C LEU A 238 -10.81 -3.30 0.25
N HIS A 239 -10.83 -3.80 -0.99
CA HIS A 239 -11.99 -3.82 -1.87
C HIS A 239 -13.01 -4.93 -1.52
N VAL A 240 -12.67 -5.86 -0.63
CA VAL A 240 -13.55 -6.96 -0.24
C VAL A 240 -14.29 -6.58 1.05
N ASP A 241 -15.58 -6.32 0.93
CA ASP A 241 -16.41 -5.99 2.09
C ASP A 241 -16.53 -7.17 3.06
N GLY A 242 -16.34 -6.86 4.34
CA GLY A 242 -16.31 -7.88 5.40
C GLY A 242 -15.04 -8.72 5.46
N ASP A 243 -14.04 -8.45 4.63
CA ASP A 243 -12.74 -9.13 4.72
C ASP A 243 -12.09 -8.92 6.09
N VAL A 244 -11.46 -9.97 6.59
CA VAL A 244 -10.75 -9.95 7.87
C VAL A 244 -9.40 -10.61 7.69
N TRP A 245 -8.36 -9.79 7.76
CA TRP A 245 -6.98 -10.21 7.79
C TRP A 245 -6.71 -11.10 9.00
N GLN A 246 -6.35 -12.33 8.69
CA GLN A 246 -5.87 -13.29 9.68
C GLN A 246 -4.41 -12.99 9.97
N LYS A 247 -4.15 -12.25 11.06
CA LYS A 247 -2.81 -11.90 11.51
C LYS A 247 -2.00 -13.18 11.75
N PRO A 248 -0.88 -13.42 11.03
CA PRO A 248 -0.05 -14.59 11.29
C PRO A 248 0.64 -14.45 12.66
N ASP A 249 0.92 -15.57 13.31
CA ASP A 249 1.63 -15.59 14.61
C ASP A 249 3.04 -15.00 14.50
N SER A 250 3.64 -15.09 13.31
CA SER A 250 4.94 -14.49 13.01
C SER A 250 4.92 -12.97 12.91
N TRP A 251 3.74 -12.32 12.88
CA TRP A 251 3.62 -10.87 12.89
C TRP A 251 3.26 -10.38 14.29
N GLN A 252 4.25 -9.80 14.96
CA GLN A 252 4.24 -9.27 16.33
C GLN A 252 5.06 -7.97 16.38
N PRO A 253 4.56 -6.87 15.78
CA PRO A 253 5.26 -5.60 15.78
C PRO A 253 5.51 -5.11 17.22
N ARG A 254 6.73 -4.64 17.47
CA ARG A 254 7.08 -4.01 18.75
C ARG A 254 6.69 -2.56 18.81
N VAL A 255 6.45 -1.95 17.65
CA VAL A 255 6.01 -0.57 17.51
C VAL A 255 4.86 -0.53 16.52
N VAL A 256 3.79 0.14 16.90
CA VAL A 256 2.71 0.53 15.99
C VAL A 256 2.63 2.05 16.04
N VAL A 257 2.86 2.72 14.91
CA VAL A 257 2.75 4.17 14.77
C VAL A 257 1.39 4.49 14.16
N ILE A 258 0.59 5.31 14.85
CA ILE A 258 -0.77 5.69 14.42
C ILE A 258 -0.81 7.20 14.16
N GLY A 259 -0.86 7.58 12.88
CA GLY A 259 -1.06 8.96 12.43
C GLY A 259 -2.43 9.12 11.77
N LEU A 260 -3.48 9.22 12.60
CA LEU A 260 -4.86 9.44 12.15
C LEU A 260 -5.46 10.63 12.87
N GLY A 261 -5.94 11.62 12.13
CA GLY A 261 -6.56 12.82 12.68
C GLY A 261 -6.43 14.06 11.80
N ILE A 262 -5.51 14.05 10.82
CA ILE A 262 -5.39 15.14 9.84
C ILE A 262 -6.75 15.34 9.15
N ASN A 263 -7.33 14.26 8.62
CA ASN A 263 -8.62 14.33 7.90
C ASN A 263 -9.83 14.64 8.79
N ASP A 264 -9.75 14.32 10.08
CA ASP A 264 -10.80 14.66 11.03
C ASP A 264 -10.86 16.20 11.21
N PHE A 265 -9.71 16.87 11.28
CA PHE A 265 -9.60 18.28 11.73
C PHE A 265 -9.09 19.30 10.69
N SER A 266 -8.61 18.87 9.52
CA SER A 266 -7.98 19.77 8.52
C SER A 266 -8.94 20.71 7.81
N THR A 267 -10.25 20.51 7.95
CA THR A 267 -11.30 21.34 7.35
C THR A 267 -12.33 21.75 8.41
N PRO A 268 -13.02 22.89 8.24
CA PRO A 268 -14.21 23.19 9.02
C PRO A 268 -15.29 22.10 8.90
N LEU A 269 -16.19 22.05 9.88
CA LEU A 269 -17.41 21.25 9.82
C LEU A 269 -18.40 21.90 8.85
N ASN A 270 -18.92 21.13 7.90
CA ASN A 270 -19.94 21.55 6.95
C ASN A 270 -21.35 21.42 7.56
N PRO A 271 -22.32 22.24 7.11
CA PRO A 271 -23.72 22.05 7.45
C PRO A 271 -24.21 20.63 7.08
N GLY A 272 -24.98 20.01 7.98
CA GLY A 272 -25.52 18.66 7.77
C GLY A 272 -24.60 17.52 8.17
N GLU A 273 -23.37 17.79 8.60
CA GLU A 273 -22.52 16.78 9.20
C GLU A 273 -23.03 16.31 10.57
N ARG A 274 -22.61 15.09 10.96
CA ARG A 274 -23.00 14.45 12.23
C ARG A 274 -22.61 15.29 13.46
N TRP A 275 -21.49 16.01 13.40
CA TRP A 275 -21.01 16.86 14.47
C TRP A 275 -21.26 18.31 14.11
N THR A 276 -21.88 19.05 15.02
CA THR A 276 -22.24 20.46 14.82
C THR A 276 -21.27 21.43 15.50
N THR A 277 -20.33 20.93 16.30
CA THR A 277 -19.28 21.73 16.97
C THR A 277 -17.94 20.98 16.97
N GLU A 278 -16.82 21.72 17.00
CA GLU A 278 -15.48 21.12 17.11
C GLU A 278 -15.34 20.30 18.40
N GLY A 279 -15.89 20.78 19.52
CA GLY A 279 -15.88 20.04 20.78
C GLY A 279 -16.60 18.67 20.70
N ALA A 280 -17.73 18.60 19.98
CA ALA A 280 -18.42 17.32 19.75
C ALA A 280 -17.61 16.37 18.86
N LEU A 281 -16.94 16.89 17.83
CA LEU A 281 -16.03 16.11 17.00
C LEU A 281 -14.84 15.59 17.81
N VAL A 282 -14.19 16.45 18.61
CA VAL A 282 -13.06 16.07 19.49
C VAL A 282 -13.48 14.97 20.47
N ALA A 283 -14.66 15.08 21.08
CA ALA A 283 -15.16 14.06 22.00
C ALA A 283 -15.36 12.70 21.31
N ALA A 284 -15.96 12.69 20.11
CA ALA A 284 -16.15 11.48 19.32
C ALA A 284 -14.82 10.88 18.85
N TYR A 285 -13.91 11.72 18.36
CA TYR A 285 -12.55 11.34 17.96
C TYR A 285 -11.81 10.67 19.12
N LYS A 286 -11.77 11.27 20.31
CA LYS A 286 -11.11 10.70 21.49
C LYS A 286 -11.69 9.34 21.89
N SER A 287 -13.03 9.23 21.92
CA SER A 287 -13.71 7.97 22.26
C SER A 287 -13.36 6.86 21.26
N ALA A 288 -13.43 7.17 19.96
CA ALA A 288 -13.05 6.27 18.88
C ALA A 288 -11.58 5.83 18.96
N TYR A 289 -10.68 6.79 19.22
CA TYR A 289 -9.25 6.53 19.31
C TYR A 289 -8.92 5.62 20.49
N HIS A 290 -9.52 5.84 21.67
CA HIS A 290 -9.36 4.94 22.82
C HIS A 290 -9.80 3.51 22.47
N GLY A 291 -10.96 3.35 21.84
CA GLY A 291 -11.43 2.03 21.38
C GLY A 291 -10.50 1.39 20.35
N PHE A 292 -9.88 2.19 19.47
CA PHE A 292 -8.89 1.70 18.53
C PHE A 292 -7.59 1.27 19.22
N LEU A 293 -7.12 2.00 20.24
CA LEU A 293 -5.98 1.59 21.05
C LEU A 293 -6.26 0.29 21.81
N ASP A 294 -7.49 0.10 22.34
CA ASP A 294 -7.88 -1.16 22.99
C ASP A 294 -7.87 -2.34 22.01
N LYS A 295 -8.30 -2.11 20.77
CA LYS A 295 -8.22 -3.11 19.69
C LYS A 295 -6.76 -3.47 19.37
N LEU A 296 -5.87 -2.49 19.23
CA LEU A 296 -4.45 -2.73 18.98
C LEU A 296 -3.78 -3.44 20.16
N ARG A 297 -4.13 -3.06 21.39
CA ARG A 297 -3.63 -3.68 22.61
C ARG A 297 -4.08 -5.14 22.72
N THR A 298 -5.32 -5.44 22.32
CA THR A 298 -5.83 -6.82 22.22
C THR A 298 -5.09 -7.61 21.14
N ARG A 299 -4.80 -6.99 19.99
CA ARG A 299 -4.17 -7.65 18.84
C ARG A 299 -2.68 -7.95 19.04
N TYR A 300 -1.94 -7.06 19.71
CA TYR A 300 -0.47 -7.14 19.82
C TYR A 300 0.04 -7.33 21.25
N GLY A 301 -0.84 -7.16 22.24
CA GLY A 301 -0.52 -7.33 23.65
C GLY A 301 0.16 -6.12 24.31
N PRO A 302 0.47 -6.24 25.61
CA PRO A 302 0.94 -5.12 26.42
C PRO A 302 2.39 -4.71 26.14
N ARG A 303 3.18 -5.52 25.44
CA ARG A 303 4.59 -5.22 25.17
C ARG A 303 4.80 -4.27 23.98
N THR A 304 3.84 -4.15 23.09
CA THR A 304 3.96 -3.29 21.91
C THR A 304 3.85 -1.82 22.30
N PHE A 305 4.74 -0.97 21.80
CA PHE A 305 4.57 0.47 21.90
C PHE A 305 3.52 0.94 20.89
N LEU A 306 2.52 1.66 21.36
CA LEU A 306 1.55 2.35 20.51
C LEU A 306 1.95 3.83 20.48
N VAL A 307 2.51 4.26 19.35
CA VAL A 307 2.98 5.63 19.14
C VAL A 307 1.87 6.42 18.46
N VAL A 308 1.18 7.25 19.23
CA VAL A 308 0.14 8.16 18.73
C VAL A 308 0.85 9.38 18.15
N ALA A 309 0.89 9.44 16.83
CA ALA A 309 1.55 10.48 16.06
C ALA A 309 0.60 11.65 15.80
N ALA A 310 1.10 12.87 15.92
CA ALA A 310 0.40 14.09 15.56
C ALA A 310 1.35 15.09 14.91
N THR A 311 0.79 16.00 14.11
CA THR A 311 1.54 17.07 13.47
C THR A 311 0.74 18.35 13.48
N ARG A 312 1.39 19.45 13.11
CA ARG A 312 0.76 20.76 13.00
C ARG A 312 -0.31 20.74 11.92
N LEU A 313 -1.48 21.28 12.24
CA LEU A 313 -2.46 21.73 11.25
C LEU A 313 -2.44 23.26 11.20
N TRP A 314 -2.66 23.81 10.01
CA TRP A 314 -2.59 25.26 9.80
C TRP A 314 -3.76 26.02 10.43
N ASN A 315 -4.90 25.34 10.65
CA ASN A 315 -6.17 25.92 11.05
C ASN A 315 -6.58 25.66 12.51
N THR A 316 -5.98 24.67 13.19
CA THR A 316 -6.41 24.27 14.54
C THR A 316 -5.29 23.55 15.30
N THR A 317 -5.32 23.65 16.64
CA THR A 317 -4.48 22.84 17.55
C THR A 317 -5.22 21.60 18.08
N ALA A 318 -6.53 21.46 17.79
CA ALA A 318 -7.38 20.42 18.34
C ALA A 318 -6.84 19.01 18.10
N PHE A 319 -6.24 18.74 16.94
CA PHE A 319 -5.62 17.44 16.64
C PHE A 319 -4.46 17.11 17.59
N ALA A 320 -3.50 18.03 17.74
CA ALA A 320 -2.33 17.83 18.59
C ALA A 320 -2.73 17.76 20.08
N GLU A 321 -3.68 18.58 20.51
CA GLU A 321 -4.17 18.58 21.88
C GLU A 321 -4.97 17.31 22.23
N ALA A 322 -5.84 16.86 21.32
CA ALA A 322 -6.64 15.66 21.53
C ALA A 322 -5.77 14.40 21.61
N THR A 323 -4.80 14.24 20.70
CA THR A 323 -3.86 13.10 20.71
C THR A 323 -2.98 13.07 21.95
N ARG A 324 -2.44 14.24 22.36
CA ARG A 324 -1.70 14.35 23.62
C ARG A 324 -2.56 13.92 24.79
N ARG A 325 -3.80 14.42 24.85
CA ARG A 325 -4.73 14.10 25.93
C ARG A 325 -5.13 12.63 25.97
N ILE A 326 -5.33 11.99 24.82
CA ILE A 326 -5.58 10.54 24.73
C ILE A 326 -4.43 9.77 25.38
N VAL A 327 -3.18 10.10 25.03
CA VAL A 327 -2.00 9.43 25.59
C VAL A 327 -1.90 9.66 27.11
N GLU A 328 -2.07 10.89 27.58
CA GLU A 328 -2.11 11.19 29.03
C GLU A 328 -3.15 10.33 29.75
N GLU A 329 -4.36 10.22 29.19
CA GLU A 329 -5.45 9.41 29.73
C GLU A 329 -5.12 7.91 29.75
N ARG A 330 -4.41 7.38 28.74
CA ARG A 330 -3.93 5.99 28.72
C ARG A 330 -2.87 5.75 29.79
N ASN A 331 -1.93 6.67 29.94
CA ASN A 331 -0.85 6.56 30.92
C ASN A 331 -1.39 6.64 32.36
N LEU A 332 -2.37 7.51 32.62
CA LEU A 332 -3.06 7.58 33.92
C LEU A 332 -3.84 6.29 34.25
N ARG A 333 -4.23 5.50 33.25
CA ARG A 333 -4.84 4.17 33.40
C ARG A 333 -3.81 3.04 33.45
N GLY A 334 -2.52 3.36 33.46
CA GLY A 334 -1.43 2.39 33.62
C GLY A 334 -0.82 1.83 32.33
N ASP A 335 -1.20 2.32 31.15
CA ASP A 335 -0.61 1.89 29.86
C ASP A 335 0.53 2.84 29.42
N ASP A 336 1.68 2.75 30.08
CA ASP A 336 2.88 3.59 29.85
C ASP A 336 3.57 3.37 28.49
N ARG A 337 3.11 2.36 27.74
CA ARG A 337 3.55 2.02 26.37
C ARG A 337 2.66 2.64 25.31
N VAL A 338 1.74 3.53 25.67
CA VAL A 338 1.16 4.50 24.74
C VAL A 338 1.99 5.78 24.80
N ARG A 339 2.54 6.20 23.68
CA ARG A 339 3.48 7.34 23.63
C ARG A 339 3.00 8.36 22.62
N HIS A 340 3.01 9.62 23.02
CA HIS A 340 2.67 10.73 22.13
C HIS A 340 3.93 11.15 21.38
N TRP A 341 3.83 11.25 20.08
CA TRP A 341 4.88 11.78 19.22
C TRP A 341 4.30 12.91 18.39
N TYR A 342 4.59 14.15 18.79
CA TYR A 342 4.29 15.33 17.98
C TYR A 342 5.50 15.66 17.14
N TYR A 343 5.34 15.71 15.81
CA TYR A 343 6.38 16.14 14.90
C TYR A 343 5.93 17.41 14.16
N ASP A 344 6.79 18.42 14.23
CA ASP A 344 6.72 19.65 13.45
C ASP A 344 8.17 20.10 13.26
N ALA A 345 8.54 20.40 12.02
CA ALA A 345 9.90 20.79 11.69
C ALA A 345 9.86 21.96 10.70
N PRO A 346 10.63 23.04 10.94
CA PRO A 346 10.68 24.18 10.02
C PRO A 346 11.12 23.82 8.60
N GLY A 347 11.78 22.67 8.41
CA GLY A 347 12.27 22.21 7.11
C GLY A 347 11.25 21.44 6.26
N LEU A 348 9.99 21.30 6.70
CA LEU A 348 8.95 20.65 5.89
C LEU A 348 8.45 21.60 4.79
N ASP A 349 8.49 21.14 3.53
CA ASP A 349 8.22 21.94 2.34
C ASP A 349 6.81 21.75 1.76
N PHE A 350 6.18 20.60 2.03
CA PHE A 350 4.85 20.22 1.55
C PHE A 350 4.69 20.42 0.03
N LEU A 351 5.71 20.02 -0.74
CA LEU A 351 5.74 20.15 -2.20
C LEU A 351 5.13 18.96 -2.95
N GLY A 352 4.74 17.89 -2.25
CA GLY A 352 3.97 16.80 -2.84
C GLY A 352 2.59 17.26 -3.34
N CYS A 353 1.88 16.37 -4.04
CA CYS A 353 0.54 16.68 -4.57
C CYS A 353 -0.38 17.24 -3.48
N ASP A 354 -1.16 18.28 -3.79
CA ASP A 354 -2.16 18.86 -2.90
C ASP A 354 -1.61 19.24 -1.51
N TRP A 355 -0.39 19.79 -1.48
CA TRP A 355 0.31 20.19 -0.26
C TRP A 355 0.62 19.02 0.71
N HIS A 356 0.77 17.81 0.17
CA HIS A 356 1.25 16.66 0.94
C HIS A 356 2.77 16.70 1.14
N PRO A 357 3.30 15.95 2.12
CA PRO A 357 4.73 15.82 2.34
C PRO A 357 5.46 15.35 1.07
N SER A 358 6.56 16.03 0.72
CA SER A 358 7.45 15.56 -0.33
C SER A 358 8.33 14.39 0.15
N VAL A 359 9.10 13.77 -0.75
CA VAL A 359 10.15 12.82 -0.34
C VAL A 359 11.16 13.45 0.62
N ASN A 360 11.46 14.75 0.47
CA ASN A 360 12.34 15.46 1.40
C ASN A 360 11.72 15.51 2.81
N ASP A 361 10.45 15.86 2.91
CA ASP A 361 9.70 15.86 4.16
C ASP A 361 9.67 14.47 4.80
N HIS A 362 9.41 13.42 4.02
CA HIS A 362 9.44 12.05 4.52
C HIS A 362 10.80 11.63 5.08
N ARG A 363 11.92 12.11 4.51
CA ARG A 363 13.25 11.87 5.06
C ARG A 363 13.46 12.57 6.40
N ILE A 364 13.02 13.83 6.50
CA ILE A 364 13.07 14.59 7.76
C ILE A 364 12.24 13.89 8.84
N VAL A 365 10.98 13.58 8.53
CA VAL A 365 10.06 12.90 9.46
C VAL A 365 10.56 11.50 9.83
N SER A 366 11.20 10.78 8.91
CA SER A 366 11.85 9.50 9.22
C SER A 366 13.00 9.66 10.22
N GLY A 367 13.83 10.70 10.08
CA GLY A 367 14.89 11.02 11.05
C GLY A 367 14.32 11.30 12.44
N LEU A 368 13.28 12.15 12.51
CA LEU A 368 12.60 12.48 13.76
C LEU A 368 11.95 11.27 14.42
N LEU A 369 11.35 10.37 13.63
CA LEU A 369 10.77 9.14 14.15
C LEU A 369 11.84 8.20 14.69
N ASP A 370 12.94 8.02 13.96
CA ASP A 370 14.05 7.18 14.40
C ASP A 370 14.64 7.67 15.74
N GLU A 371 14.86 8.98 15.87
CA GLU A 371 15.29 9.61 17.13
C GLU A 371 14.27 9.37 18.26
N PHE A 372 12.98 9.56 17.98
CA PHE A 372 11.93 9.30 18.95
C PHE A 372 11.92 7.83 19.42
N LEU A 373 12.02 6.89 18.49
CA LEU A 373 12.03 5.45 18.79
C LEU A 373 13.28 5.04 19.56
N ALA A 374 14.44 5.65 19.29
CA ALA A 374 15.67 5.43 20.05
C ALA A 374 15.54 5.88 21.51
N GLY A 375 14.66 6.85 21.81
CA GLY A 375 14.34 7.28 23.17
C GLY A 375 13.36 6.38 23.93
N LEU A 376 12.80 5.35 23.30
CA LEU A 376 11.92 4.38 23.95
C LEU A 376 12.73 3.27 24.61
N SER A 377 12.21 2.66 25.69
CA SER A 377 12.74 1.42 26.28
C SER A 377 12.37 0.19 25.42
N LEU A 378 12.60 0.31 24.11
CA LEU A 378 12.23 -0.65 23.10
C LEU A 378 13.18 -1.85 23.12
N ARG A 379 12.61 -3.04 23.23
CA ARG A 379 13.29 -4.32 23.02
C ARG A 379 12.62 -4.99 21.83
N TRP A 380 13.40 -5.21 20.78
CA TRP A 380 12.95 -5.83 19.55
C TRP A 380 12.58 -7.31 19.77
#